data_AF-A0A9D4TDM1-F1
#
_entry.id   AF-A0A9D4TDM1-F1
#
_cell.length_a   1.000
_cell.length_b   1.000
_cell.length_c   1.000
_cell.angle_alpha   90.00
_cell.angle_beta   90.00
_cell.angle_gamma   90.00
#
_symmetry.space_group_name_H-M   'P 1'
#
loop_
_entity.id
_entity.type
_entity.pdbx_description
1 polymer ?
#
loop_
_entity_poly.entity_id
_entity_poly.type
_entity_poly.pdbx_seq_one_letter_code
_entity_poly.pdbx_strand_id
1 'polypeptide(L)'
;MRSRRPNCSPDRVQVLQLLPPDWSVSLMDQFLAKAVRTSLHRCNTARVESALRRAENLQVRLREALLHQSSMTLTEDRTCAICLKHFQDPSFAWCPNGSVVHVDCMKNVAGTQGHSKDSSRSSPR
;
A
#
# COMPACT_ATOMS: atom_id res chain seq x y z
N MET A 1 7.25 13.19 -6.74
CA MET A 1 6.49 13.88 -5.67
C MET A 1 7.45 14.72 -4.82
N ARG A 2 7.51 16.04 -5.04
CA ARG A 2 8.39 16.92 -4.26
C ARG A 2 7.66 17.29 -2.96
N SER A 3 8.13 16.75 -1.83
CA SER A 3 7.60 17.12 -0.52
C SER A 3 7.93 18.59 -0.26
N ARG A 4 6.93 19.48 -0.34
CA ARG A 4 7.05 20.81 0.26
C ARG A 4 7.39 20.59 1.73
N ARG A 5 8.53 21.13 2.19
CA ARG A 5 8.83 21.14 3.62
C ARG A 5 7.70 21.91 4.29
N PRO A 6 7.09 21.41 5.38
CA PRO A 6 6.16 22.23 6.15
C PRO A 6 6.91 23.51 6.54
N ASN A 7 6.44 24.65 6.05
CA ASN A 7 7.08 25.93 6.32
C ASN A 7 6.94 26.17 7.82
N CYS A 8 8.05 26.00 8.53
CA CYS A 8 8.05 25.86 9.95
C CYS A 8 8.77 27.05 10.57
N SER A 9 7.94 28.03 10.93
CA SER A 9 8.24 29.30 11.58
C SER A 9 8.90 30.40 10.72
N PRO A 10 8.52 31.68 10.96
CA PRO A 10 9.33 32.82 10.54
C PRO A 10 10.69 32.79 11.26
N ASP A 11 11.71 33.36 10.62
CA ASP A 11 13.06 33.43 11.16
C ASP A 11 13.05 34.09 12.55
N ARG A 12 13.43 33.31 13.57
CA ARG A 12 13.40 33.74 14.97
C ARG A 12 14.30 34.96 15.21
N VAL A 13 15.38 35.10 14.43
CA VAL A 13 16.27 36.26 14.51
C VAL A 13 15.56 37.51 14.00
N GLN A 14 14.82 37.40 12.91
CA GLN A 14 13.99 38.50 12.39
C GLN A 14 12.87 38.88 13.36
N VAL A 15 12.24 37.89 14.00
CA VAL A 15 11.20 38.17 15.01
C VAL A 15 11.77 38.91 16.21
N LEU A 16 12.98 38.56 16.67
CA LEU A 16 13.63 39.24 17.78
C LEU A 16 14.06 40.68 17.44
N GLN A 17 14.37 40.97 16.17
CA GLN A 17 14.70 42.32 15.71
C GLN A 17 13.49 43.28 15.67
N LEU A 18 12.26 42.74 15.73
CA LEU A 18 11.03 43.55 15.78
C LEU A 18 10.71 44.03 17.19
N LEU A 19 11.43 43.54 18.21
CA LEU A 19 11.16 43.90 19.58
C LEU A 19 11.83 45.24 19.95
N PRO A 20 11.15 46.10 20.72
CA PRO A 20 11.73 47.32 21.23
C PRO A 20 12.99 47.04 22.08
N PRO A 21 14.09 47.78 21.90
CA PRO A 21 15.35 47.54 22.60
C PRO A 21 15.29 47.89 24.10
N ASP A 22 14.28 48.65 24.53
CA ASP A 22 14.03 49.09 25.90
C ASP A 22 13.25 48.07 26.75
N TRP A 23 12.75 46.99 26.15
CA TRP A 23 12.02 45.96 26.87
C TRP A 23 12.95 45.03 27.66
N SER A 24 12.61 44.79 28.93
CA SER A 24 13.35 43.82 29.74
C SER A 24 13.05 42.40 29.28
N VAL A 25 14.10 41.61 29.07
CA VAL A 25 13.99 40.20 28.65
C VAL A 25 13.17 39.41 29.68
N SER A 26 13.31 39.72 30.97
CA SER A 26 12.57 39.08 32.06
C SER A 26 11.05 39.22 31.94
N LEU A 27 10.55 40.34 31.39
CA LEU A 27 9.12 40.56 31.20
C LEU A 27 8.52 39.63 30.12
N MET A 28 9.35 39.22 29.16
CA MET A 28 8.92 38.46 27.99
C MET A 28 9.37 37.01 28.01
N ASP A 29 10.20 36.60 28.97
CA ASP A 29 10.82 35.28 29.02
C ASP A 29 9.76 34.16 28.91
N GLN A 30 8.69 34.25 29.70
CA GLN A 30 7.61 33.27 29.65
C GLN A 30 6.93 33.20 28.27
N PHE A 31 6.73 34.35 27.63
CA PHE A 31 6.14 34.43 26.31
C PHE A 31 7.07 33.84 25.24
N LEU A 32 8.33 34.27 25.20
CA LEU A 32 9.33 33.79 24.25
C LEU A 32 9.56 32.30 24.40
N ALA A 33 9.72 31.81 25.64
CA ALA A 33 9.90 30.41 25.92
C ALA A 33 8.69 29.57 25.46
N LYS A 34 7.46 30.06 25.70
CA LYS A 34 6.25 29.40 25.22
C LYS A 34 6.16 29.41 23.68
N ALA A 35 6.46 30.54 23.04
CA ALA A 35 6.41 30.70 21.60
C ALA A 35 7.40 29.77 20.88
N VAL A 36 8.65 29.72 21.35
CA VAL A 36 9.70 28.85 20.81
C VAL A 36 9.32 27.38 20.97
N ARG A 37 8.92 26.95 22.18
CA ARG A 37 8.52 25.55 22.42
C ARG A 37 7.34 25.15 21.56
N THR A 38 6.31 26.01 21.46
CA THR A 38 5.11 25.73 20.66
C THR A 38 5.45 25.64 19.18
N SER A 39 6.29 26.55 18.68
CA SER A 39 6.76 26.53 17.29
C SER A 39 7.53 25.25 16.96
N LEU A 40 8.50 24.88 17.80
CA LEU A 40 9.30 23.66 17.64
C LEU A 40 8.42 22.41 17.72
N HIS A 41 7.51 22.36 18.68
CA HIS A 41 6.58 21.24 18.82
C HIS A 41 5.73 21.06 17.57
N ARG A 42 5.07 22.13 17.09
CA ARG A 42 4.29 22.11 15.85
C ARG A 42 5.13 21.64 14.65
N CYS A 43 6.38 22.09 14.58
CA CYS A 43 7.33 21.67 13.56
C CYS A 43 7.58 20.17 13.55
N ASN A 44 7.96 19.67 14.72
CA ASN A 44 8.39 18.30 14.89
C ASN A 44 7.21 17.37 14.65
N THR A 45 6.06 17.69 15.24
CA THR A 45 4.82 16.95 15.02
C THR A 45 4.45 16.91 13.53
N ALA A 46 4.43 18.06 12.84
CA ALA A 46 4.12 18.08 11.40
C ALA A 46 5.12 17.27 10.55
N ARG A 47 6.42 17.29 10.92
CA ARG A 47 7.46 16.50 10.24
C ARG A 47 7.28 15.01 10.47
N VAL A 48 7.01 14.61 11.72
CA VAL A 48 6.77 13.21 12.11
C VAL A 48 5.52 12.70 11.40
N GLU A 49 4.39 13.41 11.48
CA GLU A 49 3.16 12.99 10.80
C GLU A 49 3.35 12.89 9.28
N SER A 50 4.05 13.84 8.66
CA SER A 50 4.33 13.78 7.22
C SER A 50 5.21 12.58 6.85
N ALA A 51 6.18 12.23 7.70
CA ALA A 51 7.02 11.06 7.50
C ALA A 51 6.22 9.76 7.65
N LEU A 52 5.37 9.67 8.68
CA LEU A 52 4.49 8.52 8.92
C LEU A 52 3.55 8.29 7.74
N ARG A 53 2.80 9.32 7.31
CA ARG A 53 1.89 9.22 6.15
C ARG A 53 2.60 8.74 4.88
N ARG A 54 3.83 9.20 4.64
CA ARG A 54 4.63 8.73 3.50
C ARG A 54 5.06 7.28 3.63
N ALA A 55 5.50 6.86 4.82
CA ALA A 55 5.90 5.49 5.08
C ALA A 55 4.72 4.52 4.90
N GLU A 56 3.56 4.85 5.48
CA GLU A 56 2.33 4.07 5.34
C GLU A 56 1.87 3.97 3.88
N ASN A 57 1.81 5.09 3.16
CA ASN A 57 1.46 5.08 1.74
C ASN A 57 2.42 4.22 0.91
N LEU A 58 3.73 4.30 1.18
CA LEU A 58 4.71 3.47 0.49
C LEU A 58 4.52 1.99 0.80
N GLN A 59 4.23 1.62 2.05
CA GLN A 59 3.95 0.24 2.43
C GLN A 59 2.71 -0.31 1.73
N VAL A 60 1.63 0.46 1.66
CA VAL A 60 0.41 0.06 0.95
C VAL A 60 0.68 -0.14 -0.54
N ARG A 61 1.36 0.82 -1.18
CA ARG A 61 1.74 0.73 -2.60
C ARG A 61 2.65 -0.46 -2.89
N LEU A 62 3.58 -0.77 -1.99
CA LEU A 62 4.42 -1.95 -2.12
C LEU A 62 3.59 -3.24 -2.04
N ARG A 63 2.66 -3.34 -1.08
CA ARG A 63 1.77 -4.50 -0.97
C ARG A 63 0.91 -4.66 -2.21
N GLU A 64 0.31 -3.58 -2.70
CA GLU A 64 -0.45 -3.55 -3.94
C GLU A 64 0.41 -4.04 -5.13
N ALA A 65 1.63 -3.50 -5.27
CA ALA A 65 2.55 -3.92 -6.32
C ALA A 65 2.95 -5.40 -6.22
N LEU A 66 3.12 -5.94 -5.00
CA LEU A 66 3.41 -7.36 -4.80
C LEU A 66 2.22 -8.24 -5.18
N LEU A 67 1.00 -7.84 -4.79
CA LEU A 67 -0.22 -8.55 -5.16
C LEU A 67 -0.39 -8.58 -6.69
N HIS A 68 -0.18 -7.45 -7.37
CA HIS A 68 -0.23 -7.38 -8.83
C HIS A 68 0.90 -8.16 -9.53
N GLN A 69 2.09 -8.27 -8.93
CA GLN A 69 3.16 -9.10 -9.47
C GLN A 69 2.86 -10.60 -9.35
N SER A 70 2.18 -11.00 -8.27
CA SER A 70 1.79 -12.39 -8.03
C SER A 70 0.43 -12.78 -8.63
N SER A 71 -0.32 -11.83 -9.20
CA SER A 71 -1.63 -12.12 -9.77
C SER A 71 -1.50 -12.63 -11.20
N MET A 72 -2.36 -13.59 -11.52
CA MET A 72 -2.54 -14.04 -12.90
C MET A 72 -4.00 -13.88 -13.29
N THR A 73 -4.24 -13.36 -14.49
CA THR A 73 -5.59 -13.27 -15.04
C THR A 73 -5.92 -14.58 -15.74
N LEU A 74 -6.96 -15.26 -15.26
CA LEU A 74 -7.51 -16.41 -15.96
C LEU A 74 -8.47 -15.91 -17.04
N THR A 75 -8.04 -16.03 -18.30
CA THR A 75 -8.84 -15.68 -19.48
C THR A 75 -9.62 -16.92 -19.96
N GLU A 76 -10.76 -16.73 -20.64
CA GLU A 76 -11.65 -17.82 -21.05
C GLU A 76 -11.00 -18.81 -22.04
N ASP A 77 -9.94 -18.39 -22.75
CA ASP A 77 -9.13 -19.23 -23.65
C ASP A 77 -8.16 -20.17 -22.91
N ARG A 78 -7.95 -19.97 -21.60
CA ARG A 78 -7.05 -20.81 -20.80
C ARG A 78 -7.72 -22.15 -20.53
N THR A 79 -7.03 -23.23 -20.88
CA THR A 79 -7.44 -24.60 -20.60
C THR A 79 -6.56 -25.25 -19.53
N CYS A 80 -7.13 -26.18 -18.77
CA CYS A 80 -6.38 -27.01 -17.83
C CYS A 80 -5.31 -27.83 -18.55
N ALA A 81 -4.05 -27.79 -18.08
CA ALA A 81 -2.95 -28.53 -18.70
C ALA A 81 -3.06 -30.07 -18.62
N ILE A 82 -4.00 -30.59 -17.82
CA ILE A 82 -4.20 -32.04 -17.62
C ILE A 82 -5.38 -32.55 -18.45
N CYS A 83 -6.55 -31.93 -18.33
CA CYS A 83 -7.77 -32.39 -19.01
C CYS A 83 -8.14 -31.58 -20.27
N LEU A 84 -7.40 -30.50 -20.55
CA LEU A 84 -7.60 -29.60 -21.70
C LEU A 84 -8.99 -28.96 -21.78
N LYS A 85 -9.79 -29.02 -20.70
CA LYS A 85 -11.08 -28.33 -20.58
C LYS A 85 -10.88 -26.89 -20.08
N HIS A 86 -11.75 -25.99 -20.52
CA HIS A 86 -11.84 -24.61 -20.01
C HIS A 86 -12.30 -24.59 -18.55
N PHE A 87 -11.93 -23.54 -17.83
CA PHE A 87 -12.36 -23.31 -16.45
C PHE A 87 -13.75 -22.67 -16.42
N GLN A 88 -14.73 -23.33 -15.83
CA GLN A 88 -16.08 -22.78 -15.64
C GLN A 88 -16.22 -22.01 -14.32
N ASP A 89 -15.47 -22.45 -13.31
CA ASP A 89 -15.41 -21.82 -12.00
C ASP A 89 -14.02 -21.19 -11.78
N PRO A 90 -13.91 -20.10 -11.01
CA PRO A 90 -12.64 -19.44 -10.71
C PRO A 90 -11.72 -20.25 -9.78
N SER A 91 -11.97 -21.56 -9.61
CA SER A 91 -11.14 -22.46 -8.81
C SER A 91 -10.09 -23.14 -9.68
N PHE A 92 -8.82 -22.80 -9.45
CA PHE A 92 -7.69 -23.36 -10.18
C PHE A 92 -6.44 -23.37 -9.29
N ALA A 93 -5.47 -24.19 -9.66
CA ALA A 93 -4.16 -24.22 -9.04
C ALA A 93 -3.10 -23.80 -10.05
N TRP A 94 -2.16 -22.98 -9.58
CA TRP A 94 -1.00 -22.56 -10.34
C TRP A 94 0.18 -23.49 -10.07
N CYS A 95 0.77 -24.04 -11.12
CA CYS A 95 1.93 -24.90 -11.03
C CYS A 95 3.23 -24.07 -11.20
N PRO A 96 4.36 -24.46 -10.56
CA PRO A 96 5.63 -23.74 -10.68
C PRO A 96 6.19 -23.62 -12.11
N ASN A 97 5.79 -24.51 -13.01
CA ASN A 97 6.13 -24.49 -14.44
C ASN A 97 5.32 -23.44 -15.25
N GLY A 98 4.42 -22.69 -14.60
CA GLY A 98 3.57 -21.68 -15.23
C GLY A 98 2.26 -22.23 -15.83
N SER A 99 2.00 -23.54 -15.74
CA SER A 99 0.73 -24.12 -16.19
C SER A 99 -0.38 -23.96 -15.14
N VAL A 100 -1.63 -23.89 -15.61
CA VAL A 100 -2.82 -23.81 -14.74
C VAL A 100 -3.59 -25.12 -14.86
N VAL A 101 -4.04 -25.63 -13.72
CA VAL A 101 -4.80 -26.88 -13.64
C VAL A 101 -6.02 -26.71 -12.75
N HIS A 102 -7.07 -27.50 -12.97
CA HIS A 102 -8.14 -27.59 -11.97
C HIS A 102 -7.58 -28.12 -10.65
N VAL A 103 -8.12 -27.64 -9.53
CA VAL A 103 -7.72 -28.08 -8.19
C VAL A 103 -7.84 -29.61 -8.07
N ASP A 104 -8.86 -30.21 -8.66
CA ASP A 104 -9.07 -31.65 -8.62
C ASP A 104 -8.13 -32.40 -9.58
N CYS A 105 -7.82 -31.83 -10.75
CA CYS A 105 -6.81 -32.42 -11.63
C CYS A 105 -5.44 -32.46 -10.93
N MET A 106 -5.10 -31.45 -10.11
CA MET A 106 -3.85 -31.44 -9.35
C MET A 106 -3.79 -32.57 -8.30
N LYS A 107 -4.89 -32.83 -7.60
CA LYS A 107 -4.99 -33.93 -6.63
C LYS A 107 -4.89 -35.30 -7.32
N ASN A 108 -5.45 -35.42 -8.52
CA ASN A 108 -5.49 -36.65 -9.29
C ASN A 108 -4.17 -37.01 -10.00
N VAL A 109 -3.20 -36.10 -10.05
CA VAL A 109 -1.83 -36.42 -10.52
C VAL A 109 -1.05 -37.18 -9.43
N ALA A 110 -1.39 -36.99 -8.16
CA ALA A 110 -0.79 -37.73 -7.04
C ALA A 110 -1.47 -39.09 -6.77
N GLY A 111 -2.65 -39.32 -7.34
CA GLY A 111 -3.39 -40.58 -7.21
C GLY A 111 -4.09 -40.92 -8.52
N THR A 112 -3.57 -41.92 -9.22
CA THR A 112 -4.16 -42.53 -10.42
C THR A 112 -5.67 -42.73 -10.28
N GLN A 113 -6.47 -42.01 -11.07
CA GLN A 113 -7.60 -42.48 -11.89
C GLN A 113 -8.61 -41.35 -12.17
N GLY A 114 -8.77 -41.02 -13.46
CA GLY A 114 -9.73 -40.03 -13.92
C GLY A 114 -11.18 -40.44 -13.70
N HIS A 115 -12.04 -39.45 -13.51
CA HIS A 115 -13.45 -39.57 -13.88
C HIS A 115 -13.91 -38.25 -14.50
N SER A 116 -14.04 -38.26 -15.83
CA SER A 116 -14.83 -37.28 -16.55
C SER A 116 -16.27 -37.37 -16.04
N LYS A 117 -16.76 -36.33 -15.37
CA LYS A 117 -18.19 -36.03 -15.37
C LYS A 117 -18.41 -35.04 -16.49
N ASP A 118 -18.92 -35.55 -17.60
CA ASP A 118 -19.53 -34.73 -18.64
C ASP A 118 -20.85 -34.19 -18.07
N SER A 119 -20.83 -32.94 -17.64
CA SER A 119 -22.05 -32.17 -17.44
C SER A 119 -22.41 -31.50 -18.77
N SER A 120 -22.83 -32.32 -19.73
CA SER A 120 -23.67 -31.85 -20.82
C SER A 120 -25.02 -31.45 -20.21
N ARG A 121 -25.29 -30.16 -20.06
CA ARG A 121 -26.66 -29.64 -19.95
C ARG A 121 -26.74 -28.17 -20.38
N SER A 122 -27.00 -28.02 -21.68
CA SER A 122 -28.05 -27.16 -22.27
C SER A 122 -28.36 -25.79 -21.62
N SER A 123 -28.16 -24.75 -22.45
CA SER A 123 -28.74 -23.39 -22.46
C SER A 123 -30.26 -23.32 -22.18
N PRO A 124 -30.97 -22.17 -22.32
CA PRO A 124 -30.61 -20.74 -22.36
C PRO A 124 -31.46 -19.87 -21.39
N ARG A 125 -31.11 -18.59 -21.18
CA ARG A 125 -31.93 -17.37 -21.43
C ARG A 125 -31.32 -16.14 -20.75
#